data_AF-A0A7V3DGZ1-F1
#
_entry.id   AF-A0A7V3DGZ1-F1
#
_cell.length_a   1.000
_cell.length_b   1.000
_cell.length_c   1.000
_cell.angle_alpha   90.00
_cell.angle_beta   90.00
_cell.angle_gamma   90.00
#
_symmetry.space_group_name_H-M   'P 1'
#
loop_
_entity.id
_entity.type
_entity.pdbx_description
1 polymer ?
#
loop_
_entity_poly.entity_id
_entity_poly.type
_entity_poly.pdbx_seq_one_letter_code
_entity_poly.pdbx_strand_id
1 'polypeptide(L)'
;MTLLRFPFILLFGVAIAACSVKPPAAVSAPPPAPATETKAKEPPRPIDIGDVEAALRIIPVVAAESAGPGVQSEEMKDTQGYVLLTSTHVSPPHPAQFWVTFRLLGVRLIDRVPVAVRVKILRDKQSIAEFAAFFDPGWYNTPHEQRFDVLAGLDTPPPTMLIHAEAELVMLPPRTDTSTVDPATVTGDPDMTGVIIGSPMRINFGTGASTP
;
A
#
# COMPACT_ATOMS: atom_id res chain seq x y z
N MET A 1 -60.57 15.90 -27.14
CA MET A 1 -59.45 16.42 -27.94
C MET A 1 -58.31 15.41 -27.85
N THR A 2 -58.29 14.42 -28.75
CA THR A 2 -57.45 14.33 -29.98
C THR A 2 -55.95 14.26 -29.65
N LEU A 3 -55.35 13.06 -29.67
CA LEU A 3 -54.47 12.47 -30.73
C LEU A 3 -53.05 12.37 -30.12
N LEU A 4 -52.17 11.39 -30.37
CA LEU A 4 -51.91 10.69 -31.62
C LEU A 4 -51.08 9.41 -31.32
N ARG A 5 -51.57 8.26 -31.79
CA ARG A 5 -50.78 7.04 -32.07
C ARG A 5 -50.15 7.20 -33.44
N PHE A 6 -48.95 6.69 -33.69
CA PHE A 6 -48.57 6.16 -35.02
C PHE A 6 -47.43 5.13 -34.94
N PRO A 7 -47.69 3.87 -35.31
CA PRO A 7 -46.68 2.88 -35.69
C PRO A 7 -46.43 2.96 -37.21
N PHE A 8 -45.22 2.65 -37.69
CA PHE A 8 -45.03 2.36 -39.10
C PHE A 8 -43.97 1.28 -39.33
N ILE A 9 -44.45 0.24 -40.01
CA ILE A 9 -43.77 -0.95 -40.54
C ILE A 9 -43.14 -0.57 -41.89
N LEU A 10 -41.95 -1.07 -42.22
CA LEU A 10 -41.46 -1.26 -43.61
C LEU A 10 -40.15 -2.07 -43.55
N LEU A 11 -39.84 -3.05 -44.40
CA LEU A 11 -40.55 -3.89 -45.36
C LEU A 11 -39.52 -4.98 -45.76
N PHE A 12 -39.98 -6.22 -45.90
CA PHE A 12 -39.23 -7.32 -46.52
C PHE A 12 -39.24 -7.17 -48.05
N GLY A 13 -38.17 -7.61 -48.74
CA GLY A 13 -38.13 -7.67 -50.21
C GLY A 13 -36.73 -7.97 -50.78
N VAL A 14 -36.27 -9.23 -50.78
CA VAL A 14 -36.26 -10.20 -51.91
C VAL A 14 -34.97 -10.19 -52.76
N ALA A 15 -34.29 -11.34 -52.65
CA ALA A 15 -33.37 -12.07 -53.51
C ALA A 15 -33.03 -11.58 -54.94
N ILE A 16 -31.73 -11.69 -55.28
CA ILE A 16 -31.28 -12.12 -56.61
C ILE A 16 -30.23 -13.23 -56.44
N ALA A 17 -30.51 -14.35 -57.08
CA ALA A 17 -29.66 -15.52 -57.21
C ALA A 17 -28.49 -15.27 -58.18
N ALA A 18 -27.31 -15.78 -57.85
CA ALA A 18 -26.30 -16.14 -58.85
C ALA A 18 -25.53 -17.36 -58.36
N CYS A 19 -25.83 -18.51 -58.98
CA CYS A 19 -25.05 -19.73 -58.84
C CYS A 19 -23.65 -19.51 -59.43
N SER A 20 -22.61 -19.88 -58.69
CA SER A 20 -21.32 -20.25 -59.27
C SER A 20 -20.77 -21.41 -58.46
N VAL A 21 -21.01 -22.61 -59.00
CA VAL A 21 -20.46 -23.87 -58.51
C VAL A 21 -18.95 -23.79 -58.72
N LYS A 22 -18.21 -23.67 -57.61
CA LYS A 22 -16.74 -23.77 -57.59
C LYS A 22 -16.38 -25.25 -57.36
N PRO A 23 -15.42 -25.84 -58.11
CA PRO A 23 -15.04 -27.24 -57.93
C PRO A 23 -14.51 -27.49 -56.52
N PRO A 24 -14.63 -28.71 -55.96
CA PRO A 24 -14.12 -29.00 -54.64
C PRO A 24 -12.60 -28.88 -54.67
N ALA A 25 -12.07 -27.83 -54.04
CA ALA A 25 -10.66 -27.75 -53.73
C ALA A 25 -10.34 -28.90 -52.76
N ALA A 26 -9.34 -29.70 -53.12
CA ALA A 26 -8.81 -30.75 -52.28
C ALA A 26 -8.58 -30.22 -50.86
N VAL A 27 -9.07 -30.97 -49.87
CA VAL A 27 -8.82 -30.72 -48.45
C VAL A 27 -7.31 -30.80 -48.23
N SER A 28 -6.62 -29.65 -48.29
CA SER A 28 -5.28 -29.54 -47.72
C SER A 28 -5.41 -29.73 -46.22
N ALA A 29 -4.67 -30.69 -45.69
CA ALA A 29 -4.53 -30.86 -44.25
C ALA A 29 -4.19 -29.50 -43.60
N PRO A 30 -4.72 -29.20 -42.40
CA PRO A 30 -4.33 -28.01 -41.67
C PRO A 30 -2.80 -27.99 -41.52
N PRO A 31 -2.14 -26.84 -41.72
CA PRO A 31 -0.73 -26.73 -41.42
C PRO A 31 -0.49 -27.15 -39.96
N PRO A 32 0.61 -27.90 -39.67
CA PRO A 32 0.93 -28.27 -38.31
C PRO A 32 0.96 -26.99 -37.45
N ALA A 33 0.24 -27.02 -36.34
CA ALA A 33 0.23 -25.92 -35.39
C ALA A 33 1.70 -25.56 -35.05
N PRO A 34 2.07 -24.27 -35.03
CA PRO A 34 3.42 -23.88 -34.66
C PRO A 34 3.73 -24.50 -33.30
N ALA A 35 4.82 -25.28 -33.26
CA ALA A 35 5.31 -25.86 -32.03
C ALA A 35 5.45 -24.72 -31.03
N THR A 36 4.66 -24.77 -29.96
CA THR A 36 4.79 -23.85 -28.85
C THR A 36 6.12 -24.20 -28.22
N GLU A 37 7.17 -23.48 -28.64
CA GLU A 37 8.44 -23.47 -27.93
C GLU A 37 8.08 -23.09 -26.50
N THR A 38 8.13 -24.09 -25.61
CA THR A 38 8.01 -23.87 -24.19
C THR A 38 9.25 -23.07 -23.83
N LYS A 39 9.14 -21.74 -23.85
CA LYS A 39 10.19 -20.85 -23.33
C LYS A 39 10.52 -21.36 -21.95
N ALA A 40 11.71 -21.91 -21.80
CA ALA A 40 12.24 -22.30 -20.50
C ALA A 40 12.09 -21.09 -19.59
N LYS A 41 11.33 -21.25 -18.50
CA LYS A 41 11.09 -20.18 -17.54
C LYS A 41 12.46 -19.77 -16.99
N GLU A 42 12.87 -18.54 -17.32
CA GLU A 42 14.11 -17.96 -16.84
C GLU A 42 14.17 -18.08 -15.32
N PRO A 43 15.31 -18.49 -14.73
CA PRO A 43 15.41 -18.64 -13.29
C PRO A 43 15.10 -17.30 -12.61
N PRO A 44 14.38 -17.31 -11.48
CA PRO A 44 14.03 -16.07 -10.80
C PRO A 44 15.30 -15.33 -10.37
N ARG A 45 15.36 -14.03 -10.67
CA ARG A 45 16.46 -13.17 -10.23
C ARG A 45 16.58 -13.15 -8.69
N PRO A 46 17.78 -12.97 -8.13
CA PRO A 46 17.94 -12.72 -6.70
C PRO A 46 17.15 -11.47 -6.26
N ILE A 47 16.62 -11.52 -5.04
CA ILE A 47 15.98 -10.38 -4.38
C ILE A 47 17.07 -9.39 -3.97
N ASP A 48 16.88 -8.12 -4.28
CA ASP A 48 17.75 -7.02 -3.86
C ASP A 48 17.04 -6.13 -2.82
N ILE A 49 17.77 -5.18 -2.24
CA ILE A 49 17.21 -4.27 -1.22
C ILE A 49 16.09 -3.39 -1.79
N GLY A 50 16.14 -3.03 -3.08
CA GLY A 50 15.11 -2.23 -3.73
C GLY A 50 13.77 -2.97 -3.85
N ASP A 51 13.79 -4.29 -4.06
CA ASP A 51 12.59 -5.13 -3.95
C ASP A 51 11.98 -5.06 -2.54
N VAL A 52 12.81 -5.02 -1.49
CA VAL A 52 12.37 -4.94 -0.10
C VAL A 52 11.74 -3.57 0.21
N GLU A 53 12.40 -2.48 -0.19
CA GLU A 53 11.88 -1.12 -0.05
C GLU A 53 10.55 -0.93 -0.77
N ALA A 54 10.40 -1.52 -1.96
CA ALA A 54 9.17 -1.49 -2.72
C ALA A 54 8.04 -2.32 -2.07
N ALA A 55 8.39 -3.30 -1.25
CA ALA A 55 7.48 -4.28 -0.68
C ALA A 55 6.97 -3.94 0.73
N LEU A 56 7.56 -2.96 1.42
CA LEU A 56 7.12 -2.53 2.76
C LEU A 56 6.56 -1.10 2.72
N ARG A 57 5.48 -0.86 3.47
CA ARG A 57 4.90 0.46 3.69
C ARG A 57 4.64 0.68 5.18
N ILE A 58 4.74 1.92 5.62
CA ILE A 58 4.43 2.32 6.99
C ILE A 58 3.36 3.40 6.95
N ILE A 59 2.20 3.13 7.56
CA ILE A 59 1.03 4.00 7.52
C ILE A 59 0.61 4.34 8.96
N PRO A 60 0.67 5.61 9.38
CA PRO A 60 0.11 6.05 10.65
C PRO A 60 -1.41 6.12 10.55
N VAL A 61 -2.10 5.64 11.59
CA VAL A 61 -3.55 5.69 11.73
C VAL A 61 -3.88 6.11 13.16
N VAL A 62 -4.90 6.95 13.35
CA VAL A 62 -5.37 7.33 14.69
C VAL A 62 -5.82 6.06 15.43
N ALA A 63 -5.29 5.83 16.63
CA ALA A 63 -5.67 4.68 17.43
C ALA A 63 -7.15 4.79 17.87
N ALA A 64 -7.81 3.64 18.06
CA ALA A 64 -9.23 3.60 18.41
C ALA A 64 -9.60 4.44 19.66
N GLU A 65 -8.72 4.45 20.67
CA GLU A 65 -8.90 5.26 21.89
C GLU A 65 -8.80 6.78 21.67
N SER A 66 -8.14 7.20 20.59
CA SER A 66 -8.07 8.61 20.18
C SER A 66 -9.11 8.97 19.12
N ALA A 67 -9.86 8.00 18.57
CA ALA A 67 -10.89 8.22 17.55
C ALA A 67 -12.23 8.67 18.17
N GLY A 68 -12.22 9.79 18.91
CA GLY A 68 -13.41 10.37 19.55
C GLY A 68 -14.20 11.33 18.65
N PRO A 69 -15.37 11.84 19.11
CA PRO A 69 -16.25 12.73 18.33
C PRO A 69 -15.60 14.03 17.83
N GLY A 70 -14.51 14.48 18.47
CA GLY A 70 -13.76 15.66 18.07
C GLY A 70 -12.59 15.37 17.11
N VAL A 71 -12.45 14.14 16.62
CA VAL A 71 -11.31 13.71 15.80
C VAL A 71 -11.80 13.29 14.43
N GLN A 72 -11.29 13.94 13.40
CA GLN A 72 -11.60 13.65 12.00
C GLN A 72 -10.30 13.40 11.26
N SER A 73 -10.22 12.29 10.51
CA SER A 73 -9.04 11.93 9.73
C SER A 73 -9.40 11.76 8.27
N GLU A 74 -8.61 12.37 7.39
CA GLU A 74 -8.74 12.28 5.94
C GLU A 74 -7.43 11.74 5.36
N GLU A 75 -7.54 10.71 4.51
CA GLU A 75 -6.40 10.11 3.83
C GLU A 75 -6.31 10.63 2.38
N MET A 76 -5.19 11.25 2.04
CA MET A 76 -4.83 11.52 0.65
C MET A 76 -4.15 10.28 0.06
N LYS A 77 -4.71 9.72 -1.00
CA LYS A 77 -4.19 8.51 -1.66
C LYS A 77 -3.69 8.82 -3.07
N ASP A 78 -2.71 8.05 -3.53
CA ASP A 78 -2.29 8.06 -4.92
C ASP A 78 -3.26 7.29 -5.84
N THR A 79 -2.92 7.19 -7.13
CA THR A 79 -3.73 6.48 -8.13
C THR A 79 -3.79 4.96 -7.91
N GLN A 80 -2.86 4.41 -7.13
CA GLN A 80 -2.82 2.99 -6.76
C GLN A 80 -3.52 2.73 -5.42
N GLY A 81 -4.00 3.77 -4.75
CA GLY A 81 -4.68 3.70 -3.46
C GLY A 81 -3.75 3.73 -2.25
N TYR A 82 -2.45 3.97 -2.43
CA TYR A 82 -1.51 4.10 -1.32
C TYR A 82 -1.66 5.45 -0.65
N VAL A 83 -1.64 5.46 0.69
CA VAL A 83 -1.75 6.68 1.49
C VAL A 83 -0.47 7.50 1.32
N LEU A 84 -0.60 8.74 0.86
CA LEU A 84 0.49 9.72 0.74
C LEU A 84 0.58 10.63 1.98
N LEU A 85 -0.57 10.98 2.57
CA LEU A 85 -0.67 11.84 3.74
C LEU A 85 -1.96 11.53 4.47
N THR A 86 -1.92 11.50 5.79
CA THR A 86 -3.14 11.52 6.62
C THR A 86 -3.26 12.88 7.31
N SER A 87 -4.36 13.60 7.09
CA SER A 87 -4.66 14.85 7.77
C SER A 87 -5.67 14.56 8.89
N THR A 88 -5.27 14.78 10.13
CA THR A 88 -6.13 14.59 11.30
C THR A 88 -6.44 15.94 11.94
N HIS A 89 -7.70 16.22 12.21
CA HIS A 89 -8.18 17.42 12.88
C HIS A 89 -8.74 17.04 14.24
N VAL A 90 -8.25 17.72 15.28
CA VAL A 90 -8.64 17.48 16.68
C VAL A 90 -9.26 18.77 17.23
N SER A 91 -10.56 18.73 17.49
CA SER A 91 -11.32 19.83 18.08
C SER A 91 -11.18 19.87 19.60
N PRO A 92 -11.33 21.03 20.25
CA PRO A 92 -11.37 21.10 21.71
C PRO A 92 -12.57 20.35 22.32
N PRO A 93 -12.46 19.91 23.59
CA PRO A 93 -11.26 19.97 24.43
C PRO A 93 -10.17 19.03 23.92
N HIS A 94 -8.92 19.51 23.83
CA HIS A 94 -7.82 18.68 23.35
C HIS A 94 -7.49 17.60 24.38
N PRO A 95 -7.23 16.36 23.95
CA PRO A 95 -6.95 15.28 24.87
C PRO A 95 -5.54 15.42 25.46
N ALA A 96 -5.33 14.90 26.66
CA ALA A 96 -4.01 14.85 27.29
C ALA A 96 -3.04 13.87 26.60
N GLN A 97 -3.60 12.88 25.89
CA GLN A 97 -2.85 11.88 25.13
C GLN A 97 -3.46 11.76 23.73
N PHE A 98 -2.62 11.52 22.73
CA PHE A 98 -3.09 11.26 21.38
C PHE A 98 -2.31 10.08 20.80
N TRP A 99 -2.97 8.93 20.75
CA TRP A 99 -2.35 7.68 20.37
C TRP A 99 -2.46 7.46 18.87
N VAL A 100 -1.33 7.16 18.24
CA VAL A 100 -1.23 6.83 16.81
C VAL A 100 -0.65 5.43 16.68
N THR A 101 -1.28 4.62 15.84
CA THR A 101 -0.83 3.28 15.47
C THR A 101 -0.10 3.35 14.13
N PHE A 102 1.16 2.96 14.11
CA PHE A 102 1.97 2.81 12.90
C PHE A 102 1.84 1.38 12.41
N ARG A 103 1.26 1.23 11.21
CA ARG A 103 1.00 -0.06 10.58
C ARG A 103 2.08 -0.34 9.55
N LEU A 104 2.89 -1.35 9.80
CA LEU A 104 3.88 -1.89 8.88
C LEU A 104 3.20 -2.96 8.03
N LEU A 105 3.03 -2.67 6.74
CA LEU A 105 2.29 -3.52 5.81
C LEU A 105 3.22 -4.01 4.70
N GLY A 106 3.26 -5.33 4.48
CA GLY A 106 3.82 -5.89 3.27
C GLY A 106 2.86 -5.67 2.10
N VAL A 107 3.27 -4.97 1.05
CA VAL A 107 2.48 -4.83 -0.20
C VAL A 107 2.87 -5.86 -1.26
N ARG A 108 4.01 -6.53 -1.06
CA ARG A 108 4.46 -7.65 -1.86
C ARG A 108 5.08 -8.69 -0.93
N LEU A 109 4.89 -9.96 -1.28
CA LEU A 109 5.52 -11.06 -0.55
C LEU A 109 7.02 -11.07 -0.86
N ILE A 110 7.84 -10.98 0.18
CA ILE A 110 9.27 -11.25 0.14
C ILE A 110 9.46 -12.58 0.85
N ASP A 111 9.51 -13.67 0.08
CA ASP A 111 9.84 -14.97 0.65
C ASP A 111 11.38 -15.15 0.62
N ARG A 112 11.91 -15.91 1.58
CA ARG A 112 13.30 -16.45 1.60
C ARG A 112 14.42 -15.54 2.08
N VAL A 113 14.18 -14.25 2.30
CA VAL A 113 15.23 -13.33 2.80
C VAL A 113 14.79 -12.67 4.10
N PRO A 114 15.48 -12.93 5.23
CA PRO A 114 15.20 -12.24 6.47
C PRO A 114 15.62 -10.77 6.37
N VAL A 115 14.73 -9.88 6.80
CA VAL A 115 14.99 -8.44 6.80
C VAL A 115 14.76 -7.90 8.20
N ALA A 116 15.79 -7.31 8.80
CA ALA A 116 15.61 -6.52 10.01
C ALA A 116 15.07 -5.13 9.64
N VAL A 117 14.01 -4.71 10.31
CA VAL A 117 13.34 -3.42 10.13
C VAL A 117 13.49 -2.64 11.43
N ARG A 118 14.22 -1.53 11.37
CA ARG A 118 14.47 -0.64 12.52
C ARG A 118 13.76 0.67 12.28
N VAL A 119 12.71 0.93 13.04
CA VAL A 119 11.82 2.05 12.86
C VAL A 119 12.08 3.12 13.90
N LYS A 120 12.22 4.35 13.44
CA LYS A 120 12.21 5.57 14.24
C LYS A 120 10.91 6.32 13.98
N ILE A 121 10.23 6.71 15.04
CA ILE A 121 9.03 7.56 14.98
C ILE A 121 9.46 8.99 15.26
N LEU A 122 9.17 9.88 14.31
CA LEU A 122 9.51 11.29 14.39
C LEU A 122 8.27 12.13 14.62
N ARG A 123 8.39 13.08 15.54
CA ARG A 123 7.52 14.25 15.70
C ARG A 123 8.27 15.47 15.16
N ASP A 124 7.79 16.00 14.05
CA ASP A 124 8.45 16.99 13.20
C ASP A 124 9.84 16.50 12.76
N LYS A 125 10.87 16.76 13.57
CA LYS A 125 12.25 16.30 13.35
C LYS A 125 12.85 15.57 14.56
N GLN A 126 12.10 15.45 15.64
CA GLN A 126 12.55 14.85 16.89
C GLN A 126 12.12 13.39 16.94
N SER A 127 13.07 12.47 17.21
CA SER A 127 12.74 11.09 17.54
C SER A 127 11.97 11.04 18.87
N ILE A 128 10.79 10.42 18.86
CA ILE A 128 9.97 10.23 20.06
C ILE A 128 9.88 8.77 20.49
N ALA A 129 10.15 7.83 19.58
CA ALA A 129 10.18 6.40 19.86
C ALA A 129 10.96 5.64 18.79
N GLU A 130 11.47 4.47 19.15
CA GLU A 130 12.18 3.57 18.24
C GLU A 130 11.79 2.12 18.56
N PHE A 131 11.73 1.27 17.55
CA PHE A 131 11.57 -0.18 17.72
C PHE A 131 12.21 -0.94 16.56
N ALA A 132 12.50 -2.23 16.77
CA ALA A 132 13.06 -3.10 15.74
C ALA A 132 12.33 -4.44 15.72
N ALA A 133 12.16 -5.00 14.52
CA ALA A 133 11.56 -6.31 14.30
C ALA A 133 12.11 -6.94 13.02
N PHE A 134 11.97 -8.25 12.87
CA PHE A 134 12.13 -8.88 11.57
C PHE A 134 10.84 -8.75 10.76
N PHE A 135 10.98 -8.44 9.48
CA PHE A 135 9.88 -8.51 8.53
C PHE A 135 9.36 -9.96 8.47
N ASP A 136 8.11 -10.15 8.87
CA ASP A 136 7.41 -11.43 8.76
C ASP A 136 6.59 -11.42 7.46
N PRO A 137 6.70 -12.44 6.59
CA PRO A 137 5.83 -12.59 5.42
C PRO A 137 4.32 -12.48 5.72
N GLY A 138 3.89 -12.82 6.95
CA GLY A 138 2.53 -12.63 7.45
C GLY A 138 2.06 -11.17 7.45
N TRP A 139 2.98 -10.20 7.45
CA TRP A 139 2.67 -8.77 7.37
C TRP A 139 1.98 -8.36 6.07
N TYR A 140 2.02 -9.22 5.05
CA TYR A 140 1.25 -9.05 3.83
C TYR A 140 -0.27 -9.11 4.07
N ASN A 141 -0.71 -9.99 4.98
CA ASN A 141 -2.12 -10.18 5.29
C ASN A 141 -2.56 -9.47 6.57
N THR A 142 -1.64 -9.30 7.53
CA THR A 142 -1.92 -8.72 8.85
C THR A 142 -0.80 -7.75 9.20
N PRO A 143 -1.04 -6.43 9.13
CA PRO A 143 0.00 -5.46 9.42
C PRO A 143 0.60 -5.67 10.81
N HIS A 144 1.90 -5.41 10.93
CA HIS A 144 2.52 -5.27 12.24
C HIS A 144 2.29 -3.88 12.78
N GLU A 145 1.73 -3.79 13.97
CA GLU A 145 1.25 -2.53 14.52
C GLU A 145 2.02 -2.17 15.79
N GLN A 146 2.49 -0.92 15.86
CA GLN A 146 3.07 -0.32 17.05
C GLN A 146 2.35 0.97 17.37
N ARG A 147 2.11 1.25 18.64
CA ARG A 147 1.29 2.39 19.08
C ARG A 147 2.10 3.31 20.00
N PHE A 148 2.00 4.60 19.76
CA PHE A 148 2.72 5.63 20.51
C PHE A 148 1.82 6.82 20.83
N ASP A 149 1.97 7.38 22.02
CA ASP A 149 1.38 8.67 22.37
C ASP A 149 2.25 9.79 21.82
N VAL A 150 1.77 10.49 20.80
CA VAL A 150 2.55 11.52 20.10
C VAL A 150 2.57 12.85 20.85
N LEU A 151 1.71 13.00 21.86
CA LEU A 151 1.71 14.14 22.78
C LEU A 151 2.63 13.93 23.99
N ALA A 152 3.18 12.72 24.18
CA ALA A 152 4.06 12.44 25.30
C ALA A 152 5.24 13.45 25.37
N GLY A 153 5.48 13.96 26.57
CA GLY A 153 6.52 14.94 26.85
C GLY A 153 6.21 16.38 26.40
N LEU A 154 4.98 16.68 26.00
CA LEU A 154 4.51 18.06 25.75
C LEU A 154 3.62 18.53 26.88
N ASP A 155 3.79 19.79 27.30
CA ASP A 155 2.91 20.42 28.30
C ASP A 155 1.54 20.76 27.72
N THR A 156 1.51 21.21 26.45
CA THR A 156 0.29 21.51 25.70
C THR A 156 0.41 21.06 24.24
N PRO A 157 -0.71 20.62 23.61
CA PRO A 157 -0.70 20.29 22.19
C PRO A 157 -0.37 21.52 21.33
N PRO A 158 0.56 21.41 20.37
CA PRO A 158 0.85 22.50 19.44
C PRO A 158 -0.31 22.67 18.46
N PRO A 159 -0.48 23.83 17.79
CA PRO A 159 -1.56 24.02 16.81
C PRO A 159 -1.52 23.03 15.64
N THR A 160 -0.33 22.62 15.23
CA THR A 160 -0.11 21.60 14.21
C THR A 160 1.11 20.77 14.59
N MET A 161 1.11 19.51 14.18
CA MET A 161 2.20 18.56 14.39
C MET A 161 2.31 17.65 13.17
N LEU A 162 3.53 17.37 12.70
CA LEU A 162 3.76 16.33 11.72
C LEU A 162 4.34 15.10 12.42
N ILE A 163 3.80 13.93 12.14
CA ILE A 163 4.39 12.67 12.58
C ILE A 163 4.65 11.77 11.37
N HIS A 164 5.75 11.04 11.40
CA HIS A 164 6.05 10.02 10.41
C HIS A 164 7.01 9.00 10.99
N ALA A 165 7.20 7.90 10.27
CA ALA A 165 8.17 6.88 10.60
C ALA A 165 9.27 6.88 9.54
N GLU A 166 10.51 6.72 9.96
CA GLU A 166 11.62 6.33 9.08
C GLU A 166 12.06 4.93 9.49
N ALA A 167 12.28 4.05 8.52
CA ALA A 167 12.76 2.71 8.81
C ALA A 167 14.01 2.37 8.01
N GLU A 168 15.05 1.96 8.73
CA GLU A 168 16.21 1.31 8.16
C GLU A 168 15.91 -0.17 7.95
N LEU A 169 16.27 -0.68 6.79
CA LEU A 169 16.11 -2.06 6.38
C LEU A 169 17.48 -2.69 6.26
N VAL A 170 17.67 -3.85 6.86
CA VAL A 170 18.90 -4.63 6.72
C VAL A 170 18.56 -6.03 6.27
N MET A 171 18.92 -6.32 5.02
CA MET A 171 18.73 -7.61 4.42
C MET A 171 19.84 -8.56 4.86
N LEU A 172 19.46 -9.70 5.44
CA LEU A 172 20.40 -10.71 5.92
C LEU A 172 20.57 -11.81 4.88
N PRO A 173 21.68 -12.59 4.94
CA PRO A 173 21.85 -13.74 4.08
C PRO A 173 20.63 -14.67 4.13
N PRO A 174 20.23 -15.27 2.98
CA PRO A 174 19.15 -16.24 2.96
C PRO A 174 19.38 -17.35 3.98
N ARG A 175 18.31 -17.83 4.62
CA ARG A 175 18.32 -18.88 5.66
C ARG A 175 19.00 -18.47 6.99
N THR A 176 19.28 -17.19 7.21
CA THR A 176 19.67 -16.71 8.54
C THR A 176 18.57 -17.05 9.56
N ASP A 177 18.95 -17.63 10.69
CA ASP A 177 18.04 -17.93 11.79
C ASP A 177 17.78 -16.65 12.60
N THR A 178 16.60 -16.06 12.38
CA THR A 178 16.17 -14.81 13.02
C THR A 178 16.00 -14.93 14.53
N SER A 179 15.94 -16.15 15.09
CA SER A 179 15.88 -16.33 16.56
C SER A 179 17.22 -16.11 17.26
N THR A 180 18.32 -16.12 16.50
CA THR A 180 19.69 -15.99 17.03
C THR A 180 20.30 -14.60 16.82
N VAL A 181 19.57 -13.72 16.14
CA VAL A 181 20.03 -12.40 15.72
C VAL A 181 19.09 -11.35 16.29
N ASP A 182 19.65 -10.27 16.84
CA ASP A 182 18.87 -9.13 17.30
C ASP A 182 18.65 -8.13 16.14
N PRO A 183 17.40 -7.86 15.73
CA PRO A 183 17.13 -6.92 14.64
C PRO A 183 17.54 -5.48 14.96
N ALA A 184 17.67 -5.10 16.24
CA ALA A 184 18.07 -3.76 16.64
C ALA A 184 19.56 -3.48 16.41
N THR A 185 20.40 -4.51 16.38
CA THR A 185 21.86 -4.37 16.38
C THR A 185 22.55 -5.04 15.20
N VAL A 186 21.85 -5.87 14.43
CA VAL A 186 22.43 -6.54 13.26
C VAL A 186 22.85 -5.55 12.17
N THR A 187 24.06 -5.73 11.66
CA THR A 187 24.64 -4.93 10.57
C THR A 187 24.60 -5.71 9.26
N GLY A 188 24.42 -5.01 8.14
CA GLY A 188 24.56 -5.56 6.80
C GLY A 188 25.53 -4.75 5.95
N ASP A 189 25.92 -5.32 4.81
CA ASP A 189 26.69 -4.59 3.81
C ASP A 189 25.87 -3.42 3.25
N PRO A 190 26.50 -2.30 2.83
CA PRO A 190 25.78 -1.13 2.31
C PRO A 190 24.77 -1.46 1.20
N ASP A 191 25.11 -2.38 0.29
CA ASP A 191 24.25 -2.82 -0.81
C ASP A 191 23.05 -3.68 -0.36
N MET A 192 23.04 -4.10 0.91
CA MET A 192 21.99 -4.87 1.57
C MET A 192 21.22 -4.03 2.59
N THR A 193 21.50 -2.73 2.65
CA THR A 193 20.85 -1.79 3.56
C THR A 193 20.03 -0.76 2.78
N GLY A 194 18.86 -0.42 3.28
CA GLY A 194 17.93 0.50 2.63
C GLY A 194 17.20 1.35 3.64
N VAL A 195 16.49 2.38 3.15
CA VAL A 195 15.70 3.27 4.00
C VAL A 195 14.36 3.53 3.36
N ILE A 196 13.29 3.35 4.14
CA ILE A 196 11.94 3.75 3.75
C ILE A 196 11.42 4.85 4.67
N ILE A 197 10.68 5.77 4.08
CA ILE A 197 9.96 6.81 4.80
C ILE A 197 8.48 6.46 4.72
N GLY A 198 7.85 6.32 5.88
CA GLY A 198 6.43 6.09 6.02
C GLY A 198 5.60 7.29 5.60
N SER A 199 4.33 7.05 5.28
CA SER A 199 3.39 8.12 4.95
C SER A 199 3.27 9.06 6.16
N PRO A 200 3.43 10.38 6.00
CA PRO A 200 3.24 11.29 7.11
C PRO A 200 1.77 11.36 7.55
N MET A 201 1.58 11.71 8.82
CA MET A 201 0.32 12.21 9.35
C MET A 201 0.52 13.63 9.88
N ARG A 202 -0.27 14.56 9.37
CA ARG A 202 -0.38 15.91 9.93
C ARG A 202 -1.56 15.95 10.89
N ILE A 203 -1.33 16.39 12.11
CA ILE A 203 -2.35 16.56 13.13
C ILE A 203 -2.53 18.07 13.38
N ASN A 204 -3.75 18.57 13.20
CA ASN A 204 -4.12 19.95 13.44
C ASN A 204 -5.00 20.01 14.69
N PHE A 205 -4.50 20.64 15.75
CA PHE A 205 -5.25 20.89 16.97
C PHE A 205 -5.98 22.23 16.82
N GLY A 206 -7.27 22.17 16.48
CA GLY A 206 -8.07 23.35 16.20
C GLY A 206 -8.24 24.23 17.42
N THR A 207 -8.23 25.55 17.22
CA THR A 207 -8.70 26.53 18.21
C THR A 207 -10.21 26.57 18.09
N GLY A 208 -10.95 26.07 19.08
CA GLY A 208 -12.40 25.86 18.95
C GLY A 208 -13.16 27.11 18.50
N ALA A 209 -13.74 27.04 17.30
CA ALA A 209 -15.00 27.62 16.83
C ALA A 209 -14.94 27.74 15.29
N SER A 210 -15.64 26.86 14.59
CA SER A 210 -16.18 27.18 13.27
C SER A 210 -17.52 26.50 13.12
N THR A 211 -18.49 26.98 13.89
CA THR A 211 -19.91 26.84 13.54
C THR A 211 -20.20 27.90 12.49
N PRO A 212 -20.66 27.56 11.27
CA PRO A 212 -21.39 28.52 10.45
C PRO A 212 -22.72 28.89 11.10
#